data_AF-A0A673CJL7-F1
#
_entry.id   AF-A0A673CJL7-F1
#
_cell.length_a   1.000
_cell.length_b   1.000
_cell.length_c   1.000
_cell.angle_alpha   90.00
_cell.angle_beta   90.00
_cell.angle_gamma   90.00
#
_symmetry.space_group_name_H-M   'P 1'
#
loop_
_entity.id
_entity.type
_entity.pdbx_description
1 polymer ?
#
loop_
_entity_poly.entity_id
_entity_poly.type
_entity_poly.pdbx_seq_one_letter_code
_entity_poly.pdbx_strand_id
1 'polypeptide(L)'
;LKKQKLEEERTMKIQRENTLLSEKIIYIMRTTGGTDNRNFYVRKSLGKEQRQLELLRITKENEMILHRLNQCKPHYNVKSWHEDWIKTLKVMDSISRYPRGRSNQQKVFFPYLLKCLFFISVYQNTMKPSVSDTDNITPSDAVETSSSPVGSQLFKTQVEDLSY
;
A
#
# COMPACT_ATOMS: atom_id res chain seq x y z
N LEU A 1 9.58 84.69 -12.26
CA LEU A 1 9.89 83.61 -11.27
C LEU A 1 8.83 82.50 -11.19
N LYS A 2 7.57 82.76 -10.81
CA LYS A 2 6.57 81.69 -10.59
C LYS A 2 6.34 80.76 -11.81
N LYS A 3 6.28 81.33 -13.02
CA LYS A 3 6.11 80.57 -14.27
C LYS A 3 7.30 79.64 -14.57
N GLN A 4 8.51 80.09 -14.25
CA GLN A 4 9.73 79.32 -14.46
C GLN A 4 9.85 78.14 -13.49
N LYS A 5 9.52 78.37 -12.21
CA LYS A 5 9.43 77.30 -11.21
C LYS A 5 8.39 76.23 -11.59
N LEU A 6 7.24 76.64 -12.11
CA LEU A 6 6.21 75.71 -12.57
C LEU A 6 6.68 74.87 -13.76
N GLU A 7 7.44 75.45 -14.68
CA GLU A 7 8.00 74.75 -15.83
C GLU A 7 9.12 73.76 -15.40
N GLU A 8 9.96 74.16 -14.46
CA GLU A 8 10.97 73.29 -13.84
C GLU A 8 10.31 72.11 -13.11
N GLU A 9 9.24 72.32 -12.35
CA GLU A 9 8.47 71.24 -11.73
C GLU A 9 7.86 70.28 -12.75
N ARG A 10 7.33 70.81 -13.86
CA ARG A 10 6.78 70.01 -14.96
C ARG A 10 7.85 69.15 -15.62
N THR A 11 8.99 69.74 -15.94
CA THR A 11 10.11 69.05 -16.60
C THR A 11 10.73 68.00 -15.68
N MET A 12 10.87 68.28 -14.38
CA MET A 12 11.30 67.29 -13.39
C MET A 12 10.34 66.10 -13.29
N LYS A 13 9.03 66.36 -13.32
CA LYS A 13 8.01 65.30 -13.32
C LYS A 13 8.12 64.42 -14.57
N ILE A 14 8.21 65.05 -15.74
CA ILE A 14 8.37 64.35 -17.02
C ILE A 14 9.64 63.49 -17.01
N GLN A 15 10.76 64.05 -16.54
CA GLN A 15 12.02 63.32 -16.48
C GLN A 15 11.94 62.11 -15.56
N ARG A 16 11.30 62.25 -14.39
CA ARG A 16 11.09 61.16 -13.44
C ARG A 16 10.23 60.04 -14.04
N GLU A 17 9.14 60.40 -14.73
CA GLU A 17 8.26 59.46 -15.39
C GLU A 17 8.97 58.74 -16.55
N ASN A 18 9.79 59.45 -17.33
CA ASN A 18 10.59 58.88 -18.41
C ASN A 18 11.65 57.90 -17.89
N THR A 19 12.32 58.21 -16.79
CA THR A 19 13.28 57.29 -16.14
C THR A 19 12.57 56.02 -15.67
N LEU A 20 11.45 56.18 -14.96
CA LEU A 20 10.66 55.04 -14.47
C LEU A 20 10.12 54.18 -15.61
N LEU A 21 9.67 54.79 -16.71
CA LEU A 21 9.21 54.08 -17.89
C LEU A 21 10.36 53.29 -18.53
N SER A 22 11.53 53.90 -18.66
CA SER A 22 12.72 53.26 -19.23
C SER A 22 13.16 52.05 -18.39
N GLU A 23 13.14 52.16 -17.06
CA GLU A 23 13.43 51.05 -16.16
C GLU A 23 12.45 49.88 -16.35
N LYS A 24 11.15 50.15 -16.46
CA LYS A 24 10.13 49.13 -16.72
C LYS A 24 10.30 48.47 -18.08
N ILE A 25 10.62 49.24 -19.12
CA ILE A 25 10.89 48.70 -20.46
C ILE A 25 12.13 47.81 -20.41
N ILE A 26 13.22 48.26 -19.79
CA ILE A 26 14.44 47.45 -19.63
C ILE A 26 14.14 46.15 -18.88
N TYR A 27 13.32 46.21 -17.82
CA TYR A 27 12.90 45.02 -17.08
C TYR A 27 12.12 44.04 -17.97
N ILE A 28 11.14 44.51 -18.73
CA ILE A 28 10.35 43.68 -19.66
C ILE A 28 11.22 43.10 -20.78
N MET A 29 12.13 43.91 -21.35
CA MET A 29 13.06 43.48 -22.39
C MET A 29 14.02 42.41 -21.88
N ARG A 30 14.55 42.56 -20.65
CA ARG A 30 15.40 41.54 -20.01
C ARG A 30 14.64 40.24 -19.73
N THR A 31 13.37 40.34 -19.36
CA THR A 31 12.54 39.17 -19.01
C THR A 31 11.78 38.59 -20.21
N THR A 32 11.99 39.09 -21.44
CA THR A 32 11.35 38.62 -22.69
C THR A 32 9.83 38.44 -22.54
N GLY A 33 9.18 39.33 -21.79
CA GLY A 33 7.73 39.23 -21.53
C GLY A 33 7.28 37.98 -20.76
N GLY A 34 8.19 37.32 -20.02
CA GLY A 34 7.86 36.19 -19.17
C GLY A 34 6.98 36.62 -18.00
N THR A 35 5.67 36.51 -18.16
CA THR A 35 4.72 36.55 -17.04
C THR A 35 5.00 35.36 -16.14
N ASP A 36 5.07 35.54 -14.83
CA ASP A 36 5.26 34.50 -13.80
C ASP A 36 4.01 33.63 -13.60
N ASN A 37 3.29 33.34 -14.70
CA ASN A 37 2.05 32.60 -14.73
C ASN A 37 2.29 31.09 -14.54
N ARG A 38 3.08 30.73 -13.52
CA ARG A 38 3.20 29.38 -13.00
C ARG A 38 1.95 29.09 -12.20
N ASN A 39 0.89 28.71 -12.92
CA ASN A 39 -0.29 28.19 -12.28
C ASN A 39 0.03 26.80 -11.71
N PHE A 40 0.36 26.73 -10.42
CA PHE A 40 0.51 25.48 -9.66
C PHE A 40 -0.86 24.83 -9.36
N TYR A 41 -1.72 24.74 -10.37
CA TYR A 41 -3.02 24.13 -10.22
C TYR A 41 -2.88 22.62 -10.08
N VAL A 42 -3.04 22.12 -8.86
CA VAL A 42 -3.21 20.69 -8.63
C VAL A 42 -4.61 20.31 -9.10
N ARG A 43 -4.69 19.59 -10.23
CA ARG A 43 -5.94 19.10 -10.78
C ARG A 43 -6.67 18.22 -9.75
N LYS A 44 -7.74 18.73 -9.16
CA LYS A 44 -8.60 17.98 -8.24
C LYS A 44 -9.60 17.18 -9.07
N SER A 45 -9.54 15.84 -9.00
CA SER A 45 -10.62 15.02 -9.54
C SER A 45 -11.81 15.05 -8.58
N LEU A 46 -12.99 15.38 -9.09
CA LEU A 46 -14.25 15.22 -8.37
C LEU A 46 -14.38 13.72 -8.02
N GLY A 47 -14.30 13.38 -6.73
CA GLY A 47 -14.42 12.00 -6.24
C GLY A 47 -13.13 11.30 -5.76
N LYS A 48 -11.98 11.99 -5.69
CA LYS A 48 -10.75 11.40 -5.09
C LYS A 48 -11.01 10.98 -3.63
N GLU A 49 -11.61 11.88 -2.86
CA GLU A 49 -11.89 11.68 -1.44
C GLU A 49 -12.91 10.56 -1.21
N GLN A 50 -14.02 10.55 -1.97
CA GLN A 50 -14.97 9.43 -1.89
C GLN A 50 -14.33 8.10 -2.23
N ARG A 51 -13.47 8.04 -3.27
CA ARG A 51 -12.74 6.81 -3.61
C ARG A 51 -11.80 6.37 -2.48
N GLN A 52 -11.13 7.32 -1.81
CA GLN A 52 -10.26 7.02 -0.67
C GLN A 52 -11.06 6.48 0.53
N LEU A 53 -12.20 7.09 0.84
CA LEU A 53 -13.09 6.62 1.92
C LEU A 53 -13.64 5.22 1.62
N GLU A 54 -14.07 4.97 0.39
CA GLU A 54 -14.57 3.65 -0.01
C GLU A 54 -13.45 2.59 0.04
N LEU A 55 -12.23 2.94 -0.37
CA LEU A 55 -11.07 2.05 -0.25
C LEU A 55 -10.78 1.69 1.22
N LEU A 56 -10.83 2.66 2.12
CA LEU A 56 -10.66 2.41 3.56
C LEU A 56 -11.77 1.50 4.11
N ARG A 57 -13.02 1.73 3.69
CA ARG A 57 -14.15 0.89 4.07
C ARG A 57 -13.96 -0.56 3.62
N ILE A 58 -13.68 -0.76 2.33
CA ILE A 58 -13.46 -2.09 1.74
C ILE A 58 -12.28 -2.79 2.43
N THR A 59 -11.20 -2.07 2.70
CA THR A 59 -10.02 -2.63 3.38
C THR A 59 -10.39 -3.13 4.78
N LYS A 60 -11.12 -2.34 5.55
CA LYS A 60 -11.60 -2.73 6.88
C LYS A 60 -12.54 -3.94 6.83
N GLU A 61 -13.45 -3.98 5.86
CA GLU A 61 -14.35 -5.13 5.66
C GLU A 61 -13.55 -6.40 5.30
N ASN A 62 -12.56 -6.29 4.42
CA ASN A 62 -11.67 -7.39 4.05
C ASN A 62 -10.86 -7.90 5.23
N GLU A 63 -10.34 -7.01 6.09
CA GLU A 63 -9.62 -7.39 7.32
C GLU A 63 -10.52 -8.18 8.27
N MET A 64 -11.78 -7.76 8.45
CA MET A 64 -12.74 -8.49 9.28
C MET A 64 -13.07 -9.87 8.71
N ILE A 65 -13.25 -9.98 7.39
CA ILE A 65 -13.48 -11.27 6.72
C ILE A 65 -12.28 -12.19 6.90
N LEU A 66 -11.07 -11.67 6.67
CA LEU A 66 -9.84 -12.42 6.83
C LEU A 66 -9.65 -12.89 8.28
N HIS A 67 -9.92 -12.03 9.25
CA HIS A 67 -9.90 -12.40 10.65
C HIS A 67 -10.86 -13.56 10.92
N ARG A 68 -12.10 -13.47 10.44
CA ARG A 68 -13.09 -14.55 10.59
C ARG A 68 -12.63 -15.85 9.94
N LEU A 69 -12.12 -15.80 8.71
CA LEU A 69 -11.59 -16.98 8.01
C LEU A 69 -10.45 -17.65 8.78
N ASN A 70 -9.55 -16.85 9.36
CA ASN A 70 -8.44 -17.36 10.16
C ASN A 70 -8.90 -17.97 11.50
N GLN A 71 -9.96 -17.42 12.12
CA GLN A 71 -10.53 -17.98 13.34
C GLN A 71 -11.42 -19.21 13.09
N CYS A 72 -11.96 -19.36 11.88
CA CYS A 72 -12.73 -20.52 11.48
C CYS A 72 -11.84 -21.78 11.48
N LYS A 73 -12.04 -22.65 12.46
CA LYS A 73 -11.43 -23.99 12.45
C LYS A 73 -12.16 -24.85 11.41
N PRO A 74 -11.44 -25.72 10.68
CA PRO A 74 -12.07 -26.70 9.81
C PRO A 74 -12.98 -27.61 10.65
N HIS A 75 -14.26 -27.69 10.30
CA HIS A 75 -15.25 -28.53 10.97
C HIS A 75 -14.88 -30.03 10.88
N TYR A 76 -14.17 -30.40 9.81
CA TYR A 76 -13.77 -31.77 9.54
C TYR A 76 -12.28 -31.97 9.79
N ASN A 77 -11.96 -32.87 10.72
CA ASN A 77 -10.61 -33.33 10.92
C ASN A 77 -10.35 -34.55 10.03
N VAL A 78 -9.77 -34.32 8.84
CA VAL A 78 -9.45 -35.36 7.85
C VAL A 78 -8.61 -36.48 8.46
N LYS A 79 -7.72 -36.16 9.40
CA LYS A 79 -6.89 -37.15 10.09
C LYS A 79 -7.75 -38.07 10.98
N SER A 80 -8.65 -37.49 11.77
CA SER A 80 -9.58 -38.28 12.60
C SER A 80 -10.47 -39.17 11.73
N TRP A 81 -11.01 -38.63 10.63
CA TRP A 81 -11.83 -39.40 9.70
C TRP A 81 -11.07 -40.54 9.05
N HIS A 82 -9.81 -40.31 8.70
CA HIS A 82 -8.96 -41.36 8.17
C HIS A 82 -8.71 -42.46 9.21
N GLU A 83 -8.41 -42.09 10.45
CA GLU A 83 -8.22 -43.05 11.53
C GLU A 83 -9.48 -43.89 11.79
N ASP A 84 -10.66 -43.26 11.82
CA ASP A 84 -11.94 -43.94 12.01
C ASP A 84 -12.29 -44.86 10.83
N TRP A 85 -11.96 -44.43 9.62
CA TRP A 85 -12.06 -45.27 8.42
C TRP A 85 -11.15 -46.51 8.53
N ILE A 86 -9.89 -46.34 8.94
CA ILE A 86 -8.96 -47.46 9.13
C ILE A 86 -9.44 -48.41 10.24
N LYS A 87 -9.96 -47.89 11.35
CA LYS A 87 -10.56 -48.72 12.43
C LYS A 87 -11.74 -49.53 11.88
N THR A 88 -12.61 -48.89 11.11
CA THR A 88 -13.76 -49.54 10.47
C THR A 88 -13.30 -50.65 9.55
N LEU A 89 -12.29 -50.40 8.70
CA LEU A 89 -11.71 -51.43 7.84
C LEU A 89 -11.17 -52.64 8.62
N LYS A 90 -10.48 -52.42 9.74
CA LYS A 90 -9.98 -53.49 10.61
C LYS A 90 -11.11 -54.32 11.22
N VAL A 91 -12.14 -53.66 11.77
CA VAL A 91 -13.31 -54.34 12.34
C VAL A 91 -14.00 -55.15 11.26
N MET A 92 -14.25 -54.53 10.10
CA MET A 92 -14.82 -55.21 8.96
C MET A 92 -14.00 -56.45 8.61
N ASP A 93 -12.66 -56.39 8.63
CA ASP A 93 -11.79 -57.51 8.25
C ASP A 93 -11.89 -58.65 9.26
N SER A 94 -11.90 -58.32 10.55
CA SER A 94 -12.07 -59.29 11.64
C SER A 94 -13.44 -59.99 11.66
N ILE A 95 -14.51 -59.32 11.23
CA ILE A 95 -15.87 -59.92 11.18
C ILE A 95 -16.18 -60.55 9.82
N SER A 96 -15.24 -60.45 8.86
CA SER A 96 -15.47 -60.99 7.52
C SER A 96 -15.40 -62.51 7.56
N ARG A 97 -16.45 -63.18 7.07
CA ARG A 97 -16.47 -64.64 6.91
C ARG A 97 -15.48 -65.13 5.84
N TYR A 98 -15.10 -64.24 4.92
CA TYR A 98 -14.21 -64.53 3.80
C TYR A 98 -13.15 -63.45 3.67
N PRO A 99 -11.88 -63.80 3.38
CA PRO A 99 -10.77 -62.86 3.33
C PRO A 99 -11.04 -61.77 2.30
N ARG A 100 -11.09 -60.51 2.76
CA ARG A 100 -11.32 -59.37 1.87
C ARG A 100 -10.01 -58.91 1.24
N GLY A 101 -9.68 -59.56 0.13
CA GLY A 101 -8.82 -58.95 -0.89
C GLY A 101 -8.10 -59.95 -1.79
N ARG A 102 -8.51 -60.05 -3.06
CA ARG A 102 -7.64 -60.33 -4.23
C ARG A 102 -8.18 -59.84 -5.59
N SER A 103 -9.24 -59.03 -5.70
CA SER A 103 -9.76 -58.61 -7.03
C SER A 103 -9.18 -57.32 -7.60
N ASN A 104 -8.42 -56.51 -6.84
CA ASN A 104 -7.88 -55.23 -7.33
C ASN A 104 -6.34 -55.23 -7.47
N GLN A 105 -5.73 -56.40 -7.72
CA GLN A 105 -4.39 -56.48 -8.32
C GLN A 105 -4.44 -56.58 -9.86
N GLN A 106 -5.59 -56.35 -10.48
CA GLN A 106 -5.52 -55.75 -11.81
C GLN A 106 -4.98 -54.36 -11.59
N LYS A 107 -3.67 -54.22 -11.84
CA LYS A 107 -3.03 -52.96 -12.16
C LYS A 107 -3.93 -52.33 -13.22
N VAL A 108 -4.88 -51.50 -12.78
CA VAL A 108 -5.51 -50.51 -13.65
C VAL A 108 -4.37 -49.58 -13.98
N PHE A 109 -3.66 -49.98 -15.03
CA PHE A 109 -2.76 -49.15 -15.78
C PHE A 109 -3.63 -47.96 -16.19
N PHE A 110 -3.59 -46.91 -15.38
CA PHE A 110 -4.19 -45.63 -15.69
C PHE A 110 -3.06 -44.82 -16.33
N PRO A 111 -2.82 -44.95 -17.66
CA PRO A 111 -1.75 -44.21 -18.34
C PRO A 111 -1.92 -42.69 -18.17
N TYR A 112 -3.14 -42.26 -17.87
CA TYR A 112 -3.48 -40.86 -17.63
C TYR A 112 -3.08 -40.37 -16.23
N LEU A 113 -3.03 -41.23 -15.21
CA LEU A 113 -2.64 -40.84 -13.84
C LEU A 113 -1.13 -40.61 -13.74
N LEU A 114 -0.31 -41.44 -14.39
CA LEU A 114 1.13 -41.17 -14.51
C LEU A 114 1.41 -39.96 -15.42
N LYS A 115 0.65 -39.76 -16.50
CA LYS A 115 0.74 -38.53 -17.31
C LYS A 115 0.39 -37.27 -16.50
N CYS A 116 -0.65 -37.32 -15.67
CA CYS A 116 -1.03 -36.20 -14.80
C CYS A 116 0.02 -35.95 -13.72
N LEU A 117 0.58 -36.98 -13.08
CA LEU A 117 1.66 -36.80 -12.10
C LEU A 117 2.95 -36.26 -12.74
N PHE A 118 3.25 -36.67 -13.98
CA PHE A 118 4.33 -36.10 -14.77
C PHE A 118 4.05 -34.63 -15.12
N PHE A 119 2.81 -34.30 -15.54
CA PHE A 119 2.41 -32.92 -15.81
C PHE A 119 2.43 -32.04 -14.55
N ILE A 120 2.00 -32.56 -13.39
CA ILE A 120 2.04 -31.86 -12.09
C ILE A 120 3.48 -31.65 -11.64
N SER A 121 4.36 -32.64 -11.80
CA SER A 121 5.80 -32.51 -11.54
C SER A 121 6.45 -31.47 -12.46
N VAL A 122 6.12 -31.48 -13.75
CA VAL A 122 6.57 -30.46 -14.70
C VAL A 122 6.04 -29.08 -14.31
N TYR A 123 4.76 -28.94 -13.95
CA TYR A 123 4.16 -27.67 -13.50
C TYR A 123 4.80 -27.13 -12.21
N GLN A 124 5.08 -28.00 -11.23
CA GLN A 124 5.76 -27.61 -9.99
C GLN A 124 7.24 -27.28 -10.18
N ASN A 125 7.86 -27.74 -11.27
CA ASN A 125 9.24 -27.38 -11.63
C ASN A 125 9.33 -26.15 -12.55
N THR A 126 8.28 -25.80 -13.32
CA THR A 126 8.26 -24.63 -14.21
C THR A 126 7.62 -23.38 -13.60
N MET A 127 6.93 -23.50 -12.46
CA MET A 127 6.34 -22.38 -11.70
C MET A 127 6.85 -22.38 -10.25
N LYS A 128 8.15 -22.58 -10.04
CA LYS A 128 8.81 -22.01 -8.87
C LYS A 128 9.15 -20.56 -9.23
N PRO A 129 8.58 -19.55 -8.55
CA PRO A 129 9.14 -18.21 -8.65
C PRO A 129 10.61 -18.30 -8.21
N SER A 130 11.52 -17.88 -9.09
CA SER A 130 12.89 -17.56 -8.73
C SER A 130 12.82 -16.50 -7.64
N VAL A 131 13.11 -16.89 -6.39
CA VAL A 131 13.47 -15.93 -5.36
C VAL A 131 14.92 -15.53 -5.65
N SER A 132 15.04 -14.55 -6.52
CA SER A 132 16.19 -13.67 -6.78
C SER A 132 15.57 -12.56 -7.63
N ASP A 133 14.97 -11.55 -7.03
CA ASP A 133 15.72 -10.45 -6.43
C ASP A 133 15.23 -10.13 -5.00
N THR A 134 16.04 -10.49 -4.01
CA THR A 134 16.15 -9.64 -2.83
C THR A 134 17.04 -8.47 -3.22
N ASP A 135 16.46 -7.50 -3.91
CA ASP A 135 17.00 -6.15 -3.83
C ASP A 135 16.79 -5.68 -2.40
N ASN A 136 17.91 -5.61 -1.71
CA ASN A 136 18.11 -4.73 -0.60
C ASN A 136 17.53 -3.35 -0.94
N ILE A 137 16.40 -3.00 -0.34
CA ILE A 137 16.28 -1.67 0.23
C ILE A 137 16.47 -1.86 1.72
N THR A 138 17.76 -1.98 2.08
CA THR A 138 18.24 -1.54 3.38
C THR A 138 17.78 -0.09 3.57
N PRO A 139 17.09 0.25 4.67
CA PRO A 139 16.93 1.63 5.07
C PRO A 139 18.29 2.12 5.60
N SER A 140 19.16 2.58 4.71
CA SER A 140 20.33 3.38 5.06
C SER A 140 20.12 4.77 4.45
N ASP A 141 19.23 5.52 5.09
CA ASP A 141 19.28 6.98 5.29
C ASP A 141 18.08 7.37 6.17
N ALA A 142 17.96 6.74 7.34
CA ALA A 142 17.32 7.36 8.48
C ALA A 142 18.45 7.81 9.39
N VAL A 143 18.78 9.10 9.27
CA VAL A 143 19.70 9.84 10.13
C VAL A 143 19.40 9.50 11.59
N GLU A 144 20.39 8.96 12.29
CA GLU A 144 20.43 8.95 13.74
C GLU A 144 20.44 10.39 14.23
N THR A 145 19.51 10.74 15.11
CA THR A 145 19.87 11.66 16.20
C THR A 145 19.10 11.28 17.45
N SER A 146 19.83 10.54 18.28
CA SER A 146 19.97 10.75 19.72
C SER A 146 18.75 10.63 20.64
N SER A 147 19.02 9.84 21.68
CA SER A 147 18.67 10.08 23.07
C SER A 147 17.27 9.67 23.53
N SER A 148 17.28 8.65 24.38
CA SER A 148 16.91 8.71 25.80
C SER A 148 15.67 9.53 26.20
N PRO A 149 14.91 9.01 27.19
CA PRO A 149 13.49 9.27 27.34
C PRO A 149 13.24 10.56 28.09
N VAL A 150 12.68 11.56 27.41
CA VAL A 150 12.05 12.71 28.05
C VAL A 150 10.84 13.10 27.23
N GLY A 151 9.66 13.15 27.85
CA GLY A 151 8.54 13.91 27.30
C GLY A 151 7.24 13.17 27.03
N SER A 152 6.91 12.14 27.81
CA SER A 152 5.50 11.96 28.21
C SER A 152 5.09 13.14 29.12
N GLN A 153 4.86 14.30 28.52
CA GLN A 153 4.36 15.50 29.22
C GLN A 153 3.65 16.42 28.22
N LEU A 154 2.47 15.95 27.79
CA LEU A 154 1.31 16.80 27.51
C LEU A 154 0.08 15.91 27.44
N PHE A 155 -0.21 15.26 28.57
CA PHE A 155 -1.56 14.97 29.07
C PHE A 155 -1.41 14.46 30.51
N LYS A 156 -1.02 15.38 31.41
CA LYS A 156 -1.47 15.34 32.80
C LYS A 156 -2.10 16.69 33.09
N THR A 157 -3.42 16.73 33.00
CA THR A 157 -4.22 17.69 33.75
C THR A 157 -5.05 16.88 34.73
N GLN A 158 -4.70 17.05 36.00
CA GLN A 158 -5.35 16.68 37.26
C GLN A 158 -6.50 15.67 37.22
N VAL A 159 -6.25 14.47 37.77
CA VAL A 159 -7.16 13.88 38.76
C VAL A 159 -6.28 13.32 39.89
N GLU A 160 -6.07 14.11 40.93
CA GLU A 160 -6.12 13.72 42.36
C GLU A 160 -5.75 14.91 43.27
N ASP A 161 -6.44 14.95 44.41
CA ASP A 161 -6.29 15.76 45.63
C ASP A 161 -6.83 17.20 45.67
N LEU A 162 -8.12 17.29 46.01
CA LEU A 162 -8.55 18.20 47.07
C LEU A 162 -8.84 17.37 48.32
N SER A 163 -7.89 17.43 49.26
CA SER A 163 -8.21 17.30 50.68
C SER A 163 -8.99 18.55 51.11
N TYR A 164 -10.19 18.33 51.62
CA TYR A 164 -10.72 19.02 52.79
C TYR A 164 -11.57 18.04 53.59
#